data_AF-A0A534YK38-F1
#
_entry.id   AF-A0A534YK38-F1
#
_cell.length_a   1.000
_cell.length_b   1.000
_cell.length_c   1.000
_cell.angle_alpha   90.00
_cell.angle_beta   90.00
_cell.angle_gamma   90.00
#
_symmetry.space_group_name_H-M   'P 1'
#
loop_
_entity.id
_entity.type
_entity.pdbx_description
1 polymer ?
#
loop_
_entity_poly.entity_id
_entity_poly.type
_entity_poly.pdbx_seq_one_letter_code
_entity_poly.pdbx_strand_id
1 'polypeptide(L)'
;MFGKMPRPRLRSTESLVAHIGQLIDAHVRAGLSRAQEPAVEAARGLKEAVASFERAFIERVIAEHGGNRRKAAASLRIGYSTLKHKLNGKRIAAQRGGANKGLRADMKCRIAGCTRRSRGPRFGWVCDRHQRLPESVKQEARARWNDRRRTFG
;
A
#
# COMPACT_ATOMS: atom_id res chain seq x y z
N MET A 1 -31.93 43.08 11.74
CA MET A 1 -32.63 42.26 10.72
C MET A 1 -32.41 40.78 11.07
N PHE A 2 -33.14 40.24 12.05
CA PHE A 2 -32.97 38.85 12.47
C PHE A 2 -33.98 37.97 11.72
N GLY A 3 -33.48 37.19 10.76
CA GLY A 3 -34.28 36.23 10.00
C GLY A 3 -34.95 35.23 10.93
N LYS A 4 -36.28 35.13 10.83
CA LYS A 4 -37.10 34.13 11.53
C LYS A 4 -36.58 32.73 11.20
N MET A 5 -36.05 32.01 12.20
CA MET A 5 -35.89 30.56 12.07
C MET A 5 -37.27 29.90 11.93
N PRO A 6 -37.44 28.91 11.03
CA PRO A 6 -38.72 28.24 10.86
C PRO A 6 -39.05 27.44 12.12
N ARG A 7 -40.15 27.79 12.78
CA ARG A 7 -40.69 27.00 13.90
C ARG A 7 -41.35 25.75 13.31
N PRO A 8 -40.94 24.53 13.70
CA PRO A 8 -41.60 23.32 13.25
C PRO A 8 -43.03 23.28 13.84
N ARG A 9 -44.04 23.04 12.99
CA ARG A 9 -45.42 22.78 13.45
C ARG A 9 -45.49 21.34 13.97
N LEU A 10 -45.13 21.12 15.23
CA LEU A 10 -45.29 19.83 15.89
C LEU A 10 -46.78 19.66 16.23
N ARG A 11 -47.52 18.94 15.38
CA ARG A 11 -48.99 18.82 15.51
C ARG A 11 -49.46 17.74 16.49
N SER A 12 -48.55 16.96 17.10
CA SER A 12 -48.85 15.91 18.09
C SER A 12 -47.76 15.80 19.15
N THR A 13 -48.08 15.23 20.31
CA THR A 13 -47.12 14.96 21.40
C THR A 13 -45.98 14.05 20.95
N GLU A 14 -46.27 13.06 20.10
CA GLU A 14 -45.27 12.16 19.50
C GLU A 14 -44.24 12.91 18.64
N SER A 15 -44.69 13.91 17.88
CA SER A 15 -43.80 14.74 17.05
C SER A 15 -42.84 15.57 17.92
N LEU A 16 -43.28 16.02 19.09
CA LEU A 16 -42.46 16.78 20.03
C LEU A 16 -41.43 15.90 20.76
N VAL A 17 -41.81 14.69 21.17
CA VAL A 17 -40.88 13.72 21.76
C VAL A 17 -39.79 13.31 20.75
N ALA A 18 -40.16 13.07 19.49
CA ALA A 18 -39.20 12.76 18.44
C ALA A 18 -38.21 13.92 18.19
N HIS A 19 -38.68 15.16 18.22
CA HIS A 19 -37.83 16.33 18.06
C HIS A 19 -36.87 16.52 19.24
N ILE A 20 -37.35 16.32 20.48
CA ILE A 20 -36.49 16.36 21.67
C ILE A 20 -35.45 15.25 21.62
N GLY A 21 -35.83 14.03 21.23
CA GLY A 21 -34.90 12.91 21.03
C GLY A 21 -33.80 13.25 20.03
N GLN A 22 -34.14 13.87 18.89
CA GLN A 22 -33.15 14.33 17.90
C GLN A 22 -32.19 15.39 18.46
N LEU A 23 -32.69 16.31 19.28
CA LEU A 23 -31.88 17.34 19.92
C LEU A 23 -30.92 16.75 20.96
N ILE A 24 -31.39 15.79 21.76
CA ILE A 24 -30.57 15.06 22.73
C ILE A 24 -29.49 14.25 22.00
N ASP A 25 -29.85 13.48 20.97
CA ASP A 25 -28.90 12.69 20.18
C ASP A 25 -27.84 13.56 19.50
N ALA A 26 -28.25 14.71 18.95
CA ALA A 26 -27.32 15.66 18.35
C ALA A 26 -26.35 16.24 19.40
N HIS A 27 -26.85 16.55 20.61
CA HIS A 27 -26.04 17.08 21.69
C HIS A 27 -25.06 16.04 22.25
N VAL A 28 -25.52 14.80 22.49
CA VAL A 28 -24.68 13.68 22.92
C VAL A 28 -23.61 13.38 21.87
N ARG A 29 -23.98 13.32 20.58
CA ARG A 29 -23.03 13.12 19.49
C ARG A 29 -21.99 14.25 19.44
N ALA A 30 -22.40 15.51 19.57
CA ALA A 30 -21.48 16.64 19.59
C ALA A 30 -20.54 16.61 20.80
N GLY A 31 -21.03 16.23 21.98
CA GLY A 31 -20.22 16.04 23.19
C GLY A 31 -19.18 14.92 23.03
N LEU A 32 -19.59 13.76 22.49
CA LEU A 32 -18.71 12.64 22.21
C LEU A 32 -17.64 13.01 21.17
N SER A 33 -18.02 13.68 20.07
CA SER A 33 -17.05 14.16 19.07
C SER A 33 -16.04 15.14 19.66
N ARG A 34 -16.49 16.11 20.48
CA ARG A 34 -15.60 17.07 21.16
C ARG A 34 -14.64 16.43 22.15
N ALA A 35 -15.02 15.33 22.80
CA ALA A 35 -14.13 14.55 23.66
C ALA A 35 -13.15 13.68 22.84
N GLN A 36 -13.57 13.20 21.67
CA GLN A 36 -12.78 12.35 20.80
C GLN A 36 -11.63 13.11 20.10
N GLU A 37 -11.86 14.33 19.63
CA GLU A 37 -10.86 15.11 18.89
C GLU A 37 -9.53 15.33 19.65
N PRO A 38 -9.52 15.82 20.91
CA PRO A 38 -8.27 16.02 21.65
C PRO A 38 -7.56 14.70 22.00
N ALA A 39 -8.31 13.62 22.25
CA ALA A 39 -7.72 12.31 22.53
C ALA A 39 -7.05 11.70 21.29
N VAL A 40 -7.65 11.87 20.11
CA VAL A 40 -7.09 11.40 18.84
C VAL A 40 -5.84 12.20 18.47
N GLU A 41 -5.85 13.51 18.68
CA GLU A 41 -4.69 14.36 18.39
C GLU A 41 -3.53 14.10 19.35
N ALA A 42 -3.80 13.93 20.65
CA ALA A 42 -2.80 13.50 21.62
C ALA A 42 -2.21 12.11 21.27
N ALA A 43 -3.04 11.17 20.84
CA ALA A 43 -2.58 9.84 20.40
C ALA A 43 -1.74 9.89 19.13
N ARG A 44 -2.04 10.81 18.19
CA ARG A 44 -1.21 11.07 17.02
C ARG A 44 0.15 11.63 17.42
N GLY A 45 0.19 12.61 18.31
CA GLY A 45 1.43 13.20 18.84
C GLY A 45 2.32 12.15 19.54
N LEU A 46 1.74 11.30 20.39
CA LEU A 46 2.48 10.23 21.06
C LEU A 46 3.09 9.25 20.06
N LYS A 47 2.32 8.85 19.05
CA LYS A 47 2.77 7.92 18.01
C LYS A 47 3.93 8.49 17.20
N GLU A 48 3.89 9.78 16.90
CA GLU A 48 4.96 10.47 16.19
C GLU A 48 6.23 10.60 17.04
N ALA A 49 6.08 10.95 18.33
CA ALA A 49 7.18 11.01 19.28
C ALA A 49 7.86 9.64 19.48
N VAL A 50 7.07 8.56 19.60
CA VAL A 50 7.62 7.20 19.68
C VAL A 50 8.34 6.85 18.38
N ALA A 51 7.78 7.21 17.22
CA ALA A 51 8.42 6.90 15.93
C ALA A 51 9.74 7.65 15.72
N SER A 52 9.86 8.90 16.18
CA SER A 52 11.11 9.67 16.09
C SER A 52 12.16 9.09 17.04
N PHE A 53 11.77 8.76 18.27
CA PHE A 53 12.64 8.09 19.23
C PHE A 53 13.14 6.73 18.72
N GLU A 54 12.25 5.87 18.22
CA GLU A 54 12.61 4.55 17.69
C GLU A 54 13.63 4.66 16.55
N ARG A 55 13.47 5.62 15.64
CA ARG A 55 14.42 5.83 14.53
C ARG A 55 15.79 6.24 15.06
N ALA A 56 15.86 7.26 15.91
CA ALA A 56 17.11 7.74 16.47
C ALA A 56 17.84 6.64 17.27
N PHE A 57 17.08 5.83 18.03
CA PHE A 57 17.65 4.72 18.79
C PHE A 57 18.21 3.62 17.88
N ILE A 58 17.47 3.22 16.84
CA ILE A 58 17.94 2.21 15.88
C ILE A 58 19.19 2.69 15.12
N GLU A 59 19.23 3.96 14.73
CA GLU A 59 20.39 4.55 14.05
C GLU A 59 21.65 4.53 14.93
N ARG A 60 21.52 4.86 16.22
CA ARG A 60 22.61 4.76 17.20
C ARG A 60 23.15 3.34 17.31
N VAL A 61 22.29 2.35 17.48
CA VAL A 61 22.71 0.94 17.62
C VAL A 61 23.34 0.42 16.32
N ILE A 62 22.89 0.89 15.16
CA ILE A 62 23.54 0.56 13.89
C ILE A 62 24.96 1.13 13.83
N ALA A 63 25.16 2.37 14.31
CA ALA A 63 26.48 3.00 14.37
C ALA A 63 27.43 2.24 15.32
N GLU A 64 26.95 1.82 16.50
CA GLU A 64 27.72 1.01 17.47
C GLU A 64 28.20 -0.32 16.87
N HIS A 65 27.42 -0.92 15.97
CA HIS A 65 27.78 -2.14 15.26
C HIS A 65 28.46 -1.90 13.90
N GLY A 66 29.04 -0.71 13.67
CA GLY A 66 29.80 -0.38 12.46
C GLY A 66 28.96 -0.44 11.18
N GLY A 67 27.68 -0.08 11.26
CA GLY A 67 26.75 -0.14 10.13
C GLY A 67 26.11 -1.50 9.88
N ASN A 68 26.47 -2.54 10.65
CA ASN A 68 25.95 -3.89 10.45
C ASN A 68 24.51 -4.02 10.99
N ARG A 69 23.54 -3.82 10.10
CA ARG A 69 22.10 -3.88 10.41
C ARG A 69 21.62 -5.24 10.92
N ARG A 70 22.29 -6.35 10.57
CA ARG A 70 21.94 -7.68 11.09
C ARG A 70 22.36 -7.84 12.55
N LYS A 71 23.58 -7.42 12.89
CA LYS A 71 24.05 -7.41 14.28
C LYS A 71 23.20 -6.46 15.13
N ALA A 72 22.91 -5.26 14.63
CA ALA A 72 22.02 -4.32 15.31
C ALA A 72 20.61 -4.90 15.56
N ALA A 73 20.02 -5.61 14.59
CA ALA A 73 18.72 -6.27 14.77
C ALA A 73 18.78 -7.35 15.87
N ALA A 74 19.85 -8.14 15.89
CA ALA A 74 20.06 -9.16 16.92
C ALA A 74 20.22 -8.54 18.32
N SER A 75 21.01 -7.48 18.45
CA SER A 75 21.20 -6.75 19.73
C SER A 75 19.90 -6.12 20.24
N LEU A 76 19.07 -5.59 19.33
CA LEU A 76 17.75 -5.06 19.64
C LEU A 76 16.68 -6.14 19.89
N ARG A 77 17.01 -7.43 19.70
CA ARG A 77 16.08 -8.57 19.79
C ARG A 77 14.83 -8.40 18.93
N ILE A 78 15.00 -7.81 17.75
CA ILE A 78 13.93 -7.67 16.76
C ILE A 78 14.28 -8.41 15.48
N GLY A 79 13.25 -8.85 14.75
CA GLY A 79 13.45 -9.41 13.42
C GLY A 79 14.13 -8.41 12.48
N TYR A 80 15.01 -8.89 11.62
CA TYR A 80 15.71 -8.05 10.64
C TYR A 80 14.75 -7.29 9.70
N SER A 81 13.64 -7.94 9.32
CA SER A 81 12.55 -7.30 8.56
C SER A 81 11.94 -6.13 9.33
N THR A 82 11.65 -6.30 10.63
CA THR A 82 11.10 -5.27 11.50
C THR A 82 12.03 -4.06 11.60
N LEU A 83 13.34 -4.28 11.82
CA LEU A 83 14.34 -3.20 11.83
C LEU A 83 14.31 -2.42 10.50
N LYS A 84 14.29 -3.14 9.38
CA LYS A 84 14.20 -2.53 8.04
C LYS A 84 12.90 -1.74 7.86
N HIS A 85 11.77 -2.23 8.38
CA HIS A 85 10.49 -1.52 8.30
C HIS A 85 10.46 -0.24 9.15
N LYS A 86 11.04 -0.26 10.35
CA LYS A 86 11.14 0.92 11.22
C LYS A 86 12.02 2.01 10.60
N LEU A 87 13.15 1.64 9.98
CA LEU A 87 14.04 2.58 9.27
C LEU A 87 13.44 3.17 8.00
N ASN A 88 12.81 2.34 7.17
CA ASN A 88 12.18 2.84 5.95
C ASN A 88 10.87 3.59 6.23
N GLY A 89 10.42 3.62 7.49
CA GLY A 89 9.12 4.12 7.92
C GLY A 89 7.95 3.33 7.32
N LYS A 90 6.72 3.78 7.61
CA LYS A 90 5.56 3.56 6.73
C LYS A 90 5.76 4.37 5.44
N ARG A 91 6.81 4.09 4.67
CA ARG A 91 6.68 4.26 3.23
C ARG A 91 5.50 3.37 2.89
N ILE A 92 4.35 3.97 2.53
CA ILE A 92 3.36 3.32 1.67
C ILE A 92 4.24 2.62 0.67
N ALA A 93 4.32 1.29 0.75
CA ALA A 93 5.23 0.55 -0.09
C ALA A 93 4.85 0.98 -1.49
N ALA A 94 5.66 1.84 -2.13
CA ALA A 94 5.46 2.24 -3.50
C ALA A 94 5.30 0.90 -4.19
N GLN A 95 4.08 0.63 -4.65
CA GLN A 95 3.63 -0.73 -4.89
C GLN A 95 4.74 -1.40 -5.66
N ARG A 96 5.39 -2.42 -5.08
CA ARG A 96 6.46 -3.16 -5.74
C ARG A 96 5.83 -3.96 -6.88
N GLY A 97 5.30 -3.28 -7.90
CA GLY A 97 5.44 -3.82 -9.23
C GLY A 97 6.93 -3.75 -9.51
N GLY A 98 7.50 -4.87 -9.95
CA GLY A 98 8.85 -4.85 -10.50
C GLY A 98 8.98 -3.73 -11.54
N ALA A 99 10.20 -3.42 -11.94
CA ALA A 99 10.61 -2.32 -12.83
C ALA A 99 9.80 -2.09 -14.13
N ASN A 100 8.76 -2.87 -14.39
CA ASN A 100 7.85 -2.81 -15.54
C ASN A 100 6.38 -2.50 -15.18
N LYS A 101 6.06 -1.95 -13.99
CA LYS A 101 4.66 -1.54 -13.67
C LYS A 101 4.28 -0.27 -14.44
N GLY A 102 4.02 -0.42 -15.73
CA GLY A 102 3.64 0.68 -16.64
C GLY A 102 4.03 0.40 -18.09
N LEU A 103 5.12 -0.34 -18.30
CA LEU A 103 5.50 -0.83 -19.62
C LEU A 103 4.61 -2.03 -19.95
N ARG A 104 3.59 -1.80 -20.81
CA ARG A 104 2.82 -2.87 -21.42
C ARG A 104 3.77 -3.69 -22.30
N ALA A 105 4.41 -4.69 -21.71
CA ALA A 105 5.27 -5.58 -22.47
C ALA A 105 4.48 -6.22 -23.61
N ASP A 106 5.13 -6.44 -24.74
CA ASP A 106 4.57 -7.10 -25.90
C ASP A 106 4.26 -8.56 -25.55
N MET A 107 3.04 -8.81 -25.07
CA MET A 107 2.57 -10.13 -24.63
C MET A 107 2.38 -11.10 -25.81
N LYS A 108 3.08 -10.95 -26.93
CA LYS A 108 3.01 -11.86 -28.09
C LYS A 108 3.78 -13.16 -27.81
N CYS A 109 3.31 -14.27 -28.36
CA CYS A 109 4.04 -15.53 -28.34
C CYS A 109 5.28 -15.43 -29.23
N ARG A 110 6.43 -15.93 -28.75
CA ARG A 110 7.70 -15.81 -29.49
C ARG A 110 7.98 -16.89 -30.54
N ILE A 111 7.22 -17.98 -30.52
CA ILE A 111 7.29 -19.02 -31.56
C ILE A 111 6.94 -18.39 -32.91
N ALA A 112 7.76 -18.66 -33.93
CA ALA A 112 7.58 -18.15 -35.28
C ALA A 112 6.17 -18.49 -35.82
N GLY A 113 5.51 -17.51 -36.44
CA GLY A 113 4.16 -17.66 -36.98
C GLY A 113 3.03 -17.70 -35.93
N CYS A 114 3.33 -17.57 -34.63
CA CYS A 114 2.28 -17.58 -33.61
C CYS A 114 1.71 -16.18 -33.33
N THR A 115 0.41 -16.00 -33.57
CA THR A 115 -0.30 -14.72 -33.31
C THR A 115 -0.90 -14.62 -31.91
N ARG A 116 -0.88 -15.70 -31.13
CA ARG A 116 -1.52 -15.75 -29.80
C ARG A 116 -0.73 -15.03 -28.73
N ARG A 117 -1.45 -14.63 -27.67
CA ARG A 117 -0.87 -14.05 -26.46
C ARG A 117 -0.03 -15.08 -25.70
N SER A 118 1.12 -14.67 -25.18
CA SER A 118 1.94 -15.47 -24.27
C SER A 118 1.42 -15.38 -22.83
N ARG A 119 1.90 -16.29 -21.96
CA ARG A 119 1.68 -16.19 -20.52
C ARG A 119 2.64 -15.23 -19.80
N GLY A 120 3.50 -14.55 -20.55
CA GLY A 120 4.39 -13.52 -20.06
C GLY A 120 5.80 -14.00 -19.67
N PRO A 121 6.57 -13.14 -18.97
CA PRO A 121 8.01 -13.33 -18.78
C PRO A 121 8.38 -14.62 -18.04
N ARG A 122 7.58 -15.00 -17.03
CA ARG A 122 7.82 -16.21 -16.24
C ARG A 122 7.68 -17.51 -17.02
N PHE A 123 6.98 -17.46 -18.16
CA PHE A 123 6.72 -18.60 -19.04
C PHE A 123 7.50 -18.49 -20.35
N GLY A 124 8.58 -17.70 -20.37
CA GLY A 124 9.45 -17.54 -21.54
C GLY A 124 8.76 -16.89 -22.75
N TRP A 125 7.66 -16.17 -22.55
CA TRP A 125 6.87 -15.54 -23.61
C TRP A 125 6.26 -16.54 -24.61
N VAL A 126 5.85 -17.71 -24.11
CA VAL A 126 5.20 -18.76 -24.90
C VAL A 126 3.72 -18.86 -24.51
N CYS A 127 2.84 -19.19 -25.46
CA CYS A 127 1.41 -19.43 -25.23
C CYS A 127 1.13 -20.87 -24.77
N ASP A 128 -0.08 -21.16 -24.27
CA ASP A 128 -0.41 -22.47 -23.69
C ASP A 128 -0.20 -23.67 -24.63
N ARG A 129 -0.54 -23.55 -25.91
CA ARG A 129 -0.31 -24.64 -26.89
C ARG A 129 1.18 -24.91 -27.09
N HIS A 130 2.00 -23.86 -27.11
CA HIS A 130 3.43 -23.99 -27.33
C HIS A 130 4.23 -24.26 -26.06
N GLN A 131 3.60 -24.19 -24.89
CA GLN A 131 4.23 -24.65 -23.65
C GLN A 131 4.62 -26.13 -23.74
N ARG A 132 3.76 -26.93 -24.40
CA ARG A 132 3.92 -28.38 -24.58
C ARG A 132 4.99 -28.75 -25.61
N LEU A 133 5.54 -27.78 -26.34
CA LEU A 133 6.66 -28.04 -27.24
C LEU A 133 7.94 -28.35 -26.45
N PRO A 134 8.90 -29.07 -27.07
CA PRO A 134 10.21 -29.29 -26.48
C PRO A 134 10.91 -27.99 -26.07
N GLU A 135 11.74 -28.07 -25.01
CA GLU A 135 12.45 -26.90 -24.49
C GLU A 135 13.45 -26.31 -25.50
N SER A 136 14.04 -27.14 -26.36
CA SER A 136 14.92 -26.71 -27.45
C SER A 136 14.25 -25.70 -28.38
N VAL A 137 13.03 -25.99 -28.84
CA VAL A 137 12.25 -25.11 -29.72
C VAL A 137 11.90 -23.79 -29.02
N LYS A 138 11.57 -23.84 -27.73
CA LYS A 138 11.29 -22.62 -26.93
C LYS A 138 12.55 -21.78 -26.72
N GLN A 139 13.70 -22.42 -26.49
CA GLN A 139 15.00 -21.75 -26.36
C GLN A 139 15.40 -21.05 -27.64
N GLU A 140 15.31 -21.73 -28.79
CA GLU A 140 15.63 -21.13 -30.10
C GLU A 140 14.74 -19.91 -30.39
N ALA A 141 13.43 -20.02 -30.15
CA ALA A 141 12.51 -18.89 -30.34
C ALA A 141 12.83 -17.70 -29.41
N ARG A 142 13.27 -17.96 -28.17
CA ARG A 142 13.74 -16.91 -27.26
C ARG A 142 15.05 -16.29 -27.74
N ALA A 143 16.00 -17.13 -28.20
CA ALA A 143 17.28 -16.68 -28.73
C ALA A 143 17.08 -15.76 -29.95
N ARG A 144 16.27 -16.16 -30.93
CA ARG A 144 15.93 -15.35 -32.10
C ARG A 144 15.28 -14.00 -31.75
N TRP A 145 14.47 -13.95 -30.68
CA TRP A 145 13.91 -12.68 -30.22
C TRP A 145 14.94 -11.80 -29.51
N ASN A 146 15.80 -12.39 -28.67
CA ASN A 146 16.87 -11.65 -28.00
C ASN A 146 17.87 -11.10 -29.02
N ASP A 147 18.16 -11.87 -30.07
CA ASP A 147 19.04 -11.48 -31.16
C ASP A 147 18.47 -10.29 -31.94
N ARG A 148 17.20 -10.36 -32.38
CA ARG A 148 16.51 -9.21 -33.00
C ARG A 148 16.52 -7.95 -32.12
N ARG A 149 16.48 -8.09 -30.80
CA ARG A 149 16.55 -6.95 -29.87
C ARG A 149 17.95 -6.40 -29.70
N ARG A 150 18.99 -7.18 -29.94
CA ARG A 150 20.39 -6.71 -29.92
C ARG A 150 20.74 -5.98 -31.20
N THR A 151 20.17 -6.42 -32.33
CA THR A 151 20.48 -5.83 -33.65
C THR A 151 19.71 -4.53 -33.93
N PHE A 152 18.51 -4.36 -33.36
CA PHE A 152 17.65 -3.19 -33.58
C PHE A 152 17.31 -2.39 -32.31
N GLY A 153 18.00 -2.64 -31.20
CA GLY A 153 17.75 -2.02 -29.89
C GLY A 153 18.88 -1.13 -29.41
#